data_AF-A0A2V8Y7A0-F1
#
_entry.id   AF-A0A2V8Y7A0-F1
#
_cell.length_a   1.000
_cell.length_b   1.000
_cell.length_c   1.000
_cell.angle_alpha   90.00
_cell.angle_beta   90.00
_cell.angle_gamma   90.00
#
_symmetry.space_group_name_H-M   'P 1'
#
loop_
_entity.id
_entity.type
_entity.pdbx_description
1 polymer ?
#
loop_
_entity_poly.entity_id
_entity_poly.type
_entity_poly.pdbx_seq_one_letter_code
_entity_poly.pdbx_strand_id
1 'polypeptide(L)' 'MIFLCQPIALLVGNEGADLPEEIERSADTRIHIPMASGVESLNAAAAAAVVFYEAARQRDNQVAGNR' A
#
# COMPACT_ATOMS: atom_id res chain seq x y z
N MET A 1 11.47 1.44 4.90
CA MET A 1 10.34 2.18 5.53
C MET A 1 9.73 3.04 4.45
N ILE A 2 8.42 2.99 4.22
CA ILE A 2 7.73 3.82 3.22
C ILE A 2 7.11 5.04 3.89
N PHE A 3 7.17 6.20 3.24
CA PHE A 3 6.56 7.44 3.72
C PHE A 3 5.29 7.73 2.93
N LEU A 4 4.12 7.64 3.57
CA LEU A 4 2.79 7.78 2.96
C LEU A 4 2.11 9.10 3.34
N CYS A 5 2.88 10.07 3.83
CA CYS A 5 2.36 11.31 4.38
C CYS A 5 1.97 12.35 3.31
N GLN A 6 2.49 12.21 2.09
CA GLN A 6 2.18 13.06 0.95
C GLN A 6 0.98 12.50 0.15
N PRO A 7 0.45 13.24 -0.84
CA PRO A 7 -0.50 12.67 -1.80
C PRO A 7 0.10 11.45 -2.49
N ILE A 8 -0.65 10.36 -2.54
CA ILE A 8 -0.24 9.09 -3.14
C ILE A 8 -1.38 8.54 -3.99
N ALA A 9 -1.03 7.82 -5.05
CA ALA A 9 -1.94 6.94 -5.78
C ALA A 9 -1.58 5.49 -5.43
N LEU A 10 -2.58 4.68 -5.08
CA LEU A 10 -2.39 3.26 -4.80
C LEU A 10 -2.85 2.44 -6.00
N LEU A 11 -1.92 1.69 -6.59
CA LEU A 11 -2.18 0.74 -7.66
C LEU A 11 -2.37 -0.65 -7.03
N VAL A 12 -3.52 -1.27 -7.24
CA VAL A 12 -3.85 -2.61 -6.72
C VAL A 12 -4.22 -3.52 -7.88
N GLY A 13 -3.57 -4.69 -7.95
CA GLY A 13 -3.86 -5.72 -8.95
C GLY A 13 -5.19 -6.41 -8.70
N ASN A 14 -5.66 -7.16 -9.70
CA ASN A 14 -6.91 -7.92 -9.59
C ASN A 14 -6.66 -9.27 -8.90
N GLU A 15 -7.72 -9.85 -8.34
CA GLU A 15 -7.68 -11.20 -7.78
C GLU A 15 -7.49 -12.21 -8.93
N GLY A 16 -6.33 -12.87 -8.96
CA GLY A 16 -5.97 -13.88 -9.97
C GLY A 16 -5.22 -13.34 -11.20
N ALA A 17 -5.11 -12.03 -11.36
CA ALA A 17 -4.22 -11.41 -12.33
C ALA A 17 -3.55 -10.19 -11.69
N ASP A 18 -2.22 -10.25 -11.53
CA ASP A 18 -1.42 -9.14 -11.04
C ASP A 18 -1.61 -7.87 -11.90
N LEU A 19 -1.03 -6.75 -11.45
CA LEU A 19 -0.97 -5.55 -12.28
C LEU A 19 -0.27 -5.87 -13.61
N PRO A 20 -0.75 -5.33 -14.75
CA PRO A 20 -0.01 -5.40 -16.00
C PRO A 20 1.41 -4.86 -15.79
N GLU A 21 2.41 -5.54 -16.36
CA GLU A 21 3.82 -5.21 -16.15
C GLU A 21 4.14 -3.73 -16.46
N GLU A 22 3.52 -3.17 -17.50
CA GLU A 22 3.66 -1.76 -17.87
C GLU A 22 3.21 -0.82 -16.75
N ILE A 23 2.08 -1.12 -16.10
CA ILE A 23 1.55 -0.33 -14.98
C ILE A 23 2.46 -0.49 -13.76
N GLU A 24 2.89 -1.72 -13.47
CA GLU A 24 3.81 -1.96 -12.37
C GLU A 24 5.13 -1.19 -12.54
N ARG A 25 5.68 -1.15 -13.75
CA ARG A 25 6.91 -0.41 -14.08
C ARG A 25 6.74 1.10 -14.05
N SER A 26 5.53 1.61 -14.15
CA SER A 26 5.22 3.05 -14.01
C SER A 26 5.13 3.51 -12.56
N ALA A 27 5.03 2.58 -11.60
CA ALA A 27 4.92 2.92 -10.19
C ALA A 27 6.27 3.42 -9.66
N ASP A 28 6.25 4.50 -8.87
CA ASP A 28 7.46 5.02 -8.21
C ASP A 28 8.03 4.04 -7.17
N THR A 29 7.18 3.22 -6.58
CA THR A 29 7.57 2.30 -5.51
C THR A 29 6.66 1.09 -5.47
N ARG A 30 7.27 -0.10 -5.31
CA ARG A 30 6.57 -1.36 -5.02
C ARG A 30 6.60 -1.64 -3.52
N ILE A 31 5.44 -1.98 -2.96
CA ILE A 31 5.28 -2.35 -1.55
C ILE A 31 4.65 -3.73 -1.43
N HIS A 32 4.87 -4.39 -0.30
CA HIS A 32 4.30 -5.71 0.00
C HIS A 32 3.85 -5.74 1.46
N ILE A 33 2.67 -6.33 1.71
CA ILE A 33 2.16 -6.58 3.06
C ILE A 33 2.70 -7.93 3.51
N PRO A 34 3.51 -8.01 4.57
CA PRO A 34 4.01 -9.29 5.06
C PRO A 34 2.87 -10.26 5.40
N MET A 35 2.89 -11.44 4.78
CA MET A 35 1.88 -12.48 4.98
C MET A 35 2.41 -13.57 5.91
N ALA A 36 1.51 -14.15 6.70
CA ALA A 36 1.83 -15.34 7.48
C ALA A 36 2.06 -16.55 6.56
N SER A 37 2.80 -17.55 7.05
CA SER A 37 3.05 -18.78 6.30
C SER A 37 1.73 -19.45 5.89
N GLY A 38 1.64 -19.87 4.63
CA GLY A 38 0.46 -20.53 4.07
C GLY A 38 -0.62 -19.58 3.53
N VAL A 39 -0.41 -18.27 3.58
CA VAL A 39 -1.29 -17.28 2.94
C VAL A 39 -0.59 -16.68 1.73
N GLU A 40 -1.15 -16.90 0.54
CA GLU A 40 -0.57 -16.43 -0.71
C GLU A 40 -0.82 -14.93 -0.95
N SER A 41 -2.04 -14.46 -0.67
CA SER A 41 -2.41 -13.05 -0.85
C SER A 41 -3.59 -12.64 0.03
N LEU A 42 -3.79 -11.33 0.17
CA LEU A 42 -5.04 -10.75 0.67
C LEU A 42 -5.95 -10.43 -0.51
N ASN A 43 -7.25 -10.33 -0.23
CA ASN A 43 -8.17 -9.73 -1.19
C ASN A 43 -7.78 -8.26 -1.45
N ALA A 44 -8.09 -7.74 -2.64
CA ALA A 44 -7.62 -6.42 -3.07
C ALA A 44 -8.11 -5.30 -2.12
N ALA A 45 -9.35 -5.42 -1.64
CA ALA A 45 -9.95 -4.45 -0.73
C ALA A 45 -9.26 -4.40 0.65
N ALA A 46 -8.90 -5.56 1.24
CA ALA A 46 -8.21 -5.62 2.52
C ALA A 46 -6.77 -5.12 2.38
N ALA A 47 -6.09 -5.46 1.28
CA ALA A 47 -4.76 -4.91 1.00
C ALA A 47 -4.79 -3.38 0.94
N ALA A 48 -5.75 -2.80 0.21
CA ALA A 48 -5.94 -1.35 0.15
C ALA A 48 -6.26 -0.74 1.52
N ALA A 49 -7.15 -1.37 2.29
CA ALA A 49 -7.52 -0.90 3.63
C ALA A 49 -6.32 -0.84 4.58
N VAL A 50 -5.46 -1.86 4.57
CA VAL A 50 -4.22 -1.89 5.37
C VAL A 50 -3.29 -0.74 5.00
N VAL A 51 -3.08 -0.51 3.70
CA VAL A 51 -2.20 0.58 3.23
C VAL A 51 -2.77 1.96 3.58
N PHE A 52 -4.07 2.18 3.41
CA PHE A 52 -4.70 3.45 3.78
C PHE A 52 -4.70 3.69 5.27
N TYR A 53 -4.86 2.64 6.09
CA TYR A 53 -4.75 2.75 7.54
C TYR A 53 -3.34 3.20 7.95
N GLU A 54 -2.30 2.61 7.37
CA GLU A 54 -0.91 3.03 7.63
C GLU A 54 -0.66 4.47 7.16
N ALA A 55 -1.19 4.86 6.00
CA ALA A 55 -1.10 6.24 5.52
C ALA A 55 -1.76 7.24 6.49
N ALA A 56 -2.95 6.92 6.99
CA ALA A 56 -3.63 7.73 8.00
C ALA A 56 -2.79 7.85 9.28
N ARG A 57 -2.28 6.72 9.80
CA ARG A 57 -1.42 6.67 10.99
C ARG A 57 -0.16 7.53 10.84
N GLN A 58 0.50 7.48 9.68
CA GLN A 58 1.70 8.29 9.43
C GLN A 58 1.39 9.78 9.33
N ARG A 59 0.26 10.15 8.69
CA ARG A 59 -0.19 11.54 8.57
C ARG A 59 -0.55 12.14 9.93
N ASP A 60 -1.25 11.39 10.78
CA ASP A 60 -1.58 11.82 12.13
C ASP A 60 -0.33 12.06 12.98
N ASN A 61 0.66 11.15 12.90
CA ASN A 61 1.94 11.31 13.60
C ASN A 61 2.75 12.50 13.07
N GLN A 62 2.70 12.81 11.78
CA GLN A 62 3.33 14.02 11.25
C GLN A 62 2.66 15.28 11.79
N VAL A 63 1.32 15.33 11.86
CA VAL A 63 0.60 16.47 12.43
C VAL A 63 0.94 16.66 13.91
N ALA A 64 1.06 15.58 14.67
CA ALA A 64 1.45 15.63 16.08
C ALA A 64 2.91 16.10 16.29
N GLY A 65 3.84 15.71 15.40
CA GLY A 65 5.23 16.15 15.45
C GLY A 65 5.50 17.56 14.93
N ASN A 66 4.55 18.15 14.21
CA ASN A 66 4.60 19.54 13.73
C ASN A 66 3.97 20.55 14.72
N ARG A 67 3.50 20.08 15.88
CA ARG A 67 3.02 20.89 17.00
C ARG A 67 4.09 20.97 18.08
#